data_AF-A0A0F9GN80-F1
#
_entry.id   AF-A0A0F9GN80-F1
#
_cell.length_a   1.000
_cell.length_b   1.000
_cell.length_c   1.000
_cell.angle_alpha   90.00
_cell.angle_beta   90.00
_cell.angle_gamma   90.00
#
_symmetry.space_group_name_H-M   'P 1'
#
loop_
_entity.id
_entity.type
_entity.pdbx_description
1 polymer ?
#
loop_
_entity_poly.entity_id
_entity_poly.type
_entity_poly.pdbx_seq_one_letter_code
_entity_poly.pdbx_strand_id
1 'polypeptide(L)'
;MRRTTYLAASAAIFAGLLVAAWATHGTGVVRDDPERNITIPKELTSELQVKVAYDGEDIWFRYRWPVERPAIFNDVLVYNDGKWETRGGEALGSNPEFLTEDRVA
;
A
#
# COMPACT_ATOMS: atom_id res chain seq x y z
N MET A 1 -21.36 37.08 28.94
CA MET A 1 -21.78 35.75 29.45
C MET A 1 -22.12 34.75 28.34
N ARG A 2 -23.13 34.98 27.48
CA ARG A 2 -23.51 34.02 26.42
C ARG A 2 -22.34 33.57 25.51
N ARG A 3 -21.50 34.52 25.04
CA ARG A 3 -20.34 34.21 24.19
C ARG A 3 -19.33 33.28 24.87
N THR A 4 -19.05 33.50 26.15
CA THR A 4 -18.14 32.69 26.96
C THR A 4 -18.69 31.28 27.16
N THR A 5 -20.00 31.13 27.34
CA THR A 5 -20.69 29.83 27.44
C THR A 5 -20.63 29.06 26.12
N TYR A 6 -20.85 29.71 24.97
CA TYR A 6 -20.73 29.04 23.66
C TYR A 6 -19.28 28.64 23.35
N LEU A 7 -18.30 29.47 23.71
CA LEU A 7 -16.88 29.13 23.60
C LEU A 7 -16.51 27.92 24.47
N ALA A 8 -16.96 27.89 25.72
CA ALA A 8 -16.70 26.75 26.62
C ALA A 8 -17.36 25.46 26.11
N ALA A 9 -18.62 25.53 25.64
CA ALA A 9 -19.33 24.38 25.10
C ALA A 9 -18.69 23.83 23.82
N SER A 10 -18.31 24.71 22.88
CA SER A 10 -17.63 24.30 21.65
C SER A 10 -16.25 23.69 21.91
N ALA A 11 -15.47 24.25 22.83
CA ALA A 11 -14.19 23.68 23.25
C ALA A 11 -14.36 22.29 23.89
N ALA A 12 -15.37 22.12 24.74
CA ALA A 12 -15.67 20.83 25.36
C ALA A 12 -16.07 19.76 24.33
N ILE A 13 -16.92 20.12 23.37
CA ILE A 13 -17.32 19.22 22.27
C ILE A 13 -16.09 18.84 21.43
N PHE A 14 -15.28 19.81 21.03
CA PHE A 14 -14.07 19.56 20.24
C PHE A 14 -13.10 18.63 20.97
N ALA A 15 -12.83 18.89 22.26
CA ALA A 15 -11.97 18.03 23.07
C ALA A 15 -12.53 16.60 23.19
N GLY A 16 -13.84 16.47 23.38
CA GLY A 16 -14.51 15.17 23.43
C GLY A 16 -14.38 14.39 22.11
N LEU A 17 -14.58 15.07 20.97
CA LEU A 17 -14.39 14.49 19.64
C LEU A 17 -12.93 14.09 19.40
N LEU A 18 -11.96 14.87 19.90
CA LEU A 18 -10.55 14.55 19.76
C LEU A 18 -10.17 13.28 20.56
N VAL A 19 -10.69 13.13 21.78
CA VAL A 19 -10.49 11.91 22.58
C VAL A 19 -11.17 10.71 21.92
N ALA A 20 -12.38 10.88 21.39
CA ALA A 20 -13.06 9.82 20.66
C ALA A 20 -12.27 9.39 19.41
N ALA A 21 -11.77 10.35 18.62
CA ALA A 21 -10.94 10.07 17.46
C ALA A 21 -9.62 9.37 17.85
N TRP A 22 -8.97 9.79 18.94
CA TRP A 22 -7.78 9.11 19.46
C TRP A 22 -8.07 7.64 19.82
N ALA A 23 -9.21 7.37 20.44
CA ALA A 23 -9.56 6.02 20.88
C ALA A 23 -10.01 5.09 19.73
N THR A 24 -10.55 5.63 18.64
CA THR A 24 -11.11 4.84 17.53
C THR A 24 -10.23 4.80 16.28
N HIS A 25 -9.39 5.80 16.06
CA HIS A 25 -8.45 5.84 14.92
C HIS A 25 -7.13 5.15 15.28
N GLY A 26 -6.43 4.61 14.28
CA GLY A 26 -5.16 3.90 14.49
C GLY A 26 -5.30 2.43 14.92
N THR A 27 -6.51 1.86 14.85
CA THR A 27 -6.79 0.43 15.08
C THR A 27 -6.40 -0.48 13.90
N GLY A 28 -5.79 0.09 12.86
CA GLY A 28 -5.27 -0.69 11.73
C GLY A 28 -4.14 -1.64 12.14
N VAL A 29 -3.81 -2.56 11.24
CA VAL A 29 -2.65 -3.45 11.39
C VAL A 29 -1.38 -2.60 11.31
N VAL A 30 -0.73 -2.38 12.46
CA VAL A 30 0.51 -1.58 12.61
C VAL A 30 1.75 -2.44 12.86
N ARG A 31 1.59 -3.76 12.75
CA ARG A 31 2.65 -4.78 12.84
C ARG A 31 2.40 -5.82 11.76
N ASP A 32 3.39 -6.65 11.47
CA ASP A 32 3.17 -7.82 10.61
C ASP A 32 2.00 -8.65 11.16
N ASP A 33 1.08 -9.03 10.28
CA ASP A 33 -0.07 -9.91 10.56
C ASP A 33 -0.03 -11.05 9.53
N PRO A 34 0.79 -12.10 9.79
CA PRO A 34 0.97 -13.20 8.86
C PRO A 34 -0.32 -14.00 8.62
N GLU A 35 -1.23 -14.04 9.59
CA GLU A 35 -2.52 -14.74 9.46
C GLU A 35 -3.38 -14.11 8.36
N ARG A 36 -3.21 -12.80 8.11
CA ARG A 36 -3.88 -12.06 7.05
C ARG A 36 -2.99 -11.78 5.83
N ASN A 37 -1.81 -12.40 5.75
CA ASN A 37 -0.78 -12.14 4.73
C ASN A 37 -0.30 -10.67 4.69
N ILE A 38 -0.41 -9.91 5.78
CA ILE A 38 0.02 -8.51 5.81
C ILE A 38 1.45 -8.44 6.35
N THR A 39 2.36 -7.90 5.55
CA THR A 39 3.73 -7.57 5.96
C THR A 39 3.93 -6.07 5.83
N ILE A 40 4.41 -5.41 6.89
CA ILE A 40 4.69 -3.98 6.89
C ILE A 40 6.18 -3.78 6.61
N PRO A 41 6.55 -3.13 5.49
CA PRO A 41 7.95 -2.85 5.18
C PRO A 41 8.63 -2.09 6.31
N LYS A 42 9.80 -2.57 6.74
CA LYS A 42 10.62 -1.88 7.75
C LYS A 42 11.26 -0.61 7.19
N GLU A 43 11.57 -0.63 5.89
CA GLU A 43 12.03 0.53 5.16
C GLU A 43 10.81 1.27 4.60
N LEU A 44 10.56 2.47 5.14
CA LEU A 44 9.45 3.34 4.73
C LEU A 44 9.83 4.25 3.55
N THR A 45 11.13 4.37 3.26
CA THR A 45 11.64 5.22 2.18
C THR A 45 12.77 4.51 1.45
N SER A 46 12.67 4.47 0.13
CA SER A 46 13.70 3.95 -0.78
C SER A 46 14.06 5.03 -1.79
N GLU A 47 15.29 5.02 -2.30
CA GLU A 47 15.70 5.95 -3.34
C GLU A 47 14.94 5.66 -4.66
N LEU A 48 14.24 6.66 -5.18
CA LEU A 48 13.59 6.60 -6.49
C LEU A 48 14.42 7.39 -7.49
N GLN A 49 14.97 6.69 -8.48
CA GLN A 49 15.65 7.29 -9.63
C GLN A 49 14.65 7.51 -10.75
N VAL A 50 14.61 8.73 -11.27
CA VAL A 50 13.75 9.11 -12.39
C VAL A 50 14.65 9.62 -13.52
N LYS A 51 14.45 9.07 -14.73
CA LYS A 51 14.99 9.63 -15.96
C LYS A 51 13.84 10.07 -16.84
N VAL A 52 13.99 11.24 -17.46
CA VAL A 52 12.96 11.82 -18.33
C VAL A 52 13.58 12.16 -19.68
N ALA A 53 12.87 11.85 -20.75
CA ALA A 53 13.19 12.29 -22.11
C ALA A 53 11.95 12.93 -22.73
N TYR A 54 12.14 13.91 -23.61
CA TYR A 54 11.08 14.61 -24.32
C TYR A 54 11.58 14.97 -25.72
N ASP A 55 10.76 14.78 -26.76
CA ASP A 55 11.13 15.03 -28.16
C ASP A 55 10.35 16.16 -28.84
N GLY A 56 9.44 16.82 -28.14
CA GLY A 56 8.55 17.84 -28.71
C GLY A 56 7.09 17.39 -28.77
N GLU A 57 6.82 16.09 -28.79
CA GLU A 57 5.48 15.50 -28.84
C GLU A 57 5.25 14.57 -27.65
N ASP A 58 6.18 13.66 -27.41
CA ASP A 58 6.09 12.61 -26.41
C ASP A 58 7.07 12.84 -25.26
N ILE A 59 6.63 12.45 -24.06
CA ILE A 59 7.46 12.45 -22.84
C ILE A 59 7.56 11.04 -22.28
N TRP A 60 8.78 10.60 -22.01
CA TRP A 60 9.06 9.28 -21.44
C TRP A 60 9.62 9.42 -20.04
N PHE A 61 9.07 8.64 -19.13
CA PHE A 61 9.55 8.50 -17.76
C PHE A 61 10.09 7.08 -17.57
N ARG A 62 11.31 6.99 -17.04
CA ARG A 62 11.88 5.74 -16.55
C ARG A 62 12.08 5.85 -15.05
N TYR A 63 11.39 5.00 -14.32
CA TYR A 63 11.54 4.85 -12.89
C TYR A 63 12.48 3.67 -12.58
N ARG A 64 13.29 3.81 -11.53
CA ARG A 64 14.10 2.73 -10.99
C ARG A 64 14.24 2.93 -9.49
N TRP A 65 14.03 1.88 -8.70
CA TRP A 65 14.25 1.87 -7.27
C TRP A 65 14.86 0.53 -6.84
N PRO A 66 15.59 0.47 -5.72
CA PRO A 66 16.12 -0.79 -5.23
C PRO A 66 14.98 -1.69 -4.75
N VAL A 67 15.04 -2.95 -5.16
CA VAL A 67 14.15 -4.02 -4.72
C VAL A 67 14.99 -5.26 -4.49
N GLU A 68 14.76 -5.97 -3.38
CA GLU A 68 15.50 -7.21 -3.10
C GLU A 68 15.25 -8.27 -4.17
N ARG A 69 14.04 -8.27 -4.75
CA ARG A 69 13.61 -9.19 -5.79
C ARG A 69 12.79 -8.43 -6.84
N PRO A 70 13.39 -8.00 -7.97
CA PRO A 70 12.65 -7.34 -9.05
C PRO A 70 11.67 -8.32 -9.68
N ALA A 71 10.39 -7.94 -9.76
CA ALA A 71 9.33 -8.78 -10.32
C ALA A 71 8.45 -7.99 -11.28
N ILE A 72 7.97 -8.66 -12.34
CA ILE A 72 6.89 -8.20 -13.22
C ILE A 72 5.65 -9.01 -12.83
N PHE A 73 4.55 -8.32 -12.55
CA PHE A 73 3.29 -8.94 -12.14
C PHE A 73 2.43 -9.25 -13.37
N ASN A 74 2.09 -10.51 -13.56
CA ASN A 74 1.18 -11.01 -14.59
C ASN A 74 0.22 -12.03 -13.96
N ASP A 75 -1.02 -12.09 -14.43
CA ASP A 75 -1.93 -13.19 -14.09
C ASP A 75 -1.61 -14.42 -14.96
N VAL A 76 -1.61 -15.62 -14.37
CA VAL A 76 -1.37 -16.87 -15.11
C VAL A 76 -2.53 -17.86 -14.95
N LEU A 77 -2.73 -18.70 -15.97
CA LEU A 77 -3.66 -19.83 -15.93
C LEU A 77 -2.85 -21.11 -15.69
N VAL A 78 -3.13 -21.80 -14.59
CA VAL A 78 -2.49 -23.07 -14.23
C VAL A 78 -3.49 -24.21 -14.44
N TYR A 79 -3.11 -25.23 -15.20
CA TYR A 79 -3.92 -26.43 -15.38
C TYR A 79 -3.53 -27.50 -14.36
N ASN A 80 -4.46 -27.91 -13.51
CA ASN A 80 -4.23 -28.95 -12.51
C ASN A 80 -5.46 -29.86 -12.35
N ASP A 81 -5.24 -31.16 -12.18
CA ASP A 81 -6.31 -32.16 -12.01
C ASP A 81 -7.49 -32.06 -13.00
N GLY A 82 -7.19 -31.79 -14.27
CA GLY A 82 -8.19 -31.73 -15.32
C GLY A 82 -8.91 -30.38 -15.47
N LYS A 83 -8.56 -29.37 -14.66
CA LYS A 83 -9.22 -28.07 -14.63
C LYS A 83 -8.22 -26.92 -14.82
N TRP A 84 -8.69 -25.87 -15.50
CA TRP A 84 -7.98 -24.59 -15.56
C TRP A 84 -8.32 -23.76 -14.33
N GLU A 85 -7.29 -23.32 -13.61
CA GLU A 85 -7.40 -22.44 -12.45
C GLU A 85 -6.58 -21.17 -12.73
N THR A 86 -7.21 -20.01 -12.60
CA THR A 86 -6.45 -18.75 -12.58
C THR A 86 -5.66 -18.69 -11.28
N ARG A 87 -4.34 -18.56 -11.37
CA ARG A 87 -3.45 -18.41 -10.21
C ARG A 87 -2.56 -17.18 -10.41
N GLY A 88 -2.28 -16.45 -9.34
CA GLY A 88 -1.73 -15.09 -9.41
C GLY A 88 -2.76 -14.05 -8.98
N GLY A 89 -2.54 -12.79 -9.37
CA GLY A 89 -3.35 -11.64 -8.95
C GLY A 89 -2.74 -10.83 -7.82
N GLU A 90 -3.30 -9.62 -7.60
CA GLU A 90 -2.95 -8.74 -6.49
C GLU A 90 -3.24 -9.44 -5.15
N ALA A 91 -2.21 -9.95 -4.50
CA ALA A 91 -2.29 -10.37 -3.11
C ALA A 91 -1.99 -9.17 -2.20
N LEU A 92 -2.72 -9.06 -1.09
CA LEU A 92 -2.28 -8.22 0.01
C LEU A 92 -0.99 -8.84 0.57
N GLY A 93 0.12 -8.08 0.53
CA GLY A 93 1.44 -8.53 0.98
C GLY A 93 2.22 -9.34 -0.06
N SER A 94 3.22 -10.11 0.40
CA SER A 94 4.05 -10.93 -0.51
C SER A 94 3.22 -12.07 -1.09
N ASN A 95 3.31 -12.30 -2.40
CA ASN A 95 2.65 -13.43 -3.05
C ASN A 95 3.44 -14.73 -2.76
N PRO A 96 2.87 -15.71 -2.04
CA PRO A 96 3.57 -16.95 -1.66
C PRO A 96 3.70 -17.95 -2.82
N GLU A 97 2.87 -17.83 -3.86
CA GLU A 97 2.92 -18.76 -5.00
C GLU A 97 4.00 -18.38 -6.02
N PHE A 98 4.55 -17.16 -5.93
CA PHE A 98 5.63 -16.65 -6.79
C PHE A 98 5.39 -16.89 -8.30
N LEU A 99 4.12 -17.00 -8.74
CA LEU A 99 3.76 -17.24 -10.14
C LEU A 99 3.96 -16.00 -11.04
N THR A 100 4.55 -14.95 -10.48
CA THR A 100 4.93 -13.70 -11.12
C THR A 100 6.44 -13.53 -11.07
N GLU A 101 7.15 -14.19 -11.97
CA GLU A 101 8.56 -13.90 -12.24
C GLU A 101 8.81 -14.03 -13.74
N ASP A 102 8.79 -12.91 -14.47
CA ASP A 102 9.54 -12.82 -15.72
C ASP A 102 10.88 -12.17 -15.41
N ARG A 103 11.97 -12.89 -15.67
CA ARG A 103 13.32 -12.37 -15.54
C ARG A 103 13.63 -11.56 -16.78
N VAL A 104 13.59 -10.24 -16.66
CA VAL A 104 14.22 -9.38 -17.66
C VAL A 104 15.72 -9.64 -17.60
N ALA A 105 16.25 -10.23 -18.67
CA ALA A 105 17.67 -10.49 -18.88
C ALA A 105 18.51 -9.21 -18.84
#